data_AF-A0A453RK51-F1
#
_entry.id   AF-A0A453RK51-F1
#
_cell.length_a   1.000
_cell.length_b   1.000
_cell.length_c   1.000
_cell.angle_alpha   90.00
_cell.angle_beta   90.00
_cell.angle_gamma   90.00
#
_symmetry.space_group_name_H-M   'P 1'
#
loop_
_entity.id
_entity.type
_entity.pdbx_description
1 polymer ?
#
loop_
_entity_poly.entity_id
_entity_poly.type
_entity_poly.pdbx_seq_one_letter_code
_entity_poly.pdbx_strand_id
1 'polypeptide(L)'
;QVFLPNCVFLLRGNHESKYCTSVYGFEQEVMVKYKGQGTQVYRKFLRCFEDLPLASIIAGCVYTAHGGIFRGAVVLPSKRSKRAKKGHKYKAGPTDDSTTLKLGSLDELLKARRTVLDTPYEGSNLIPGDVLWSDPSLDKGLSLNNERGIGLLWGPDITQQFLYTNNLKLIIRSHEGPDARDKRHDLLAMDSGYTIDHHVACGKLITLFSAPDYPQFQASVDRYNNSGAYIVLSPPDFAT
;
A
#
# COMPACT_ATOMS: atom_id res chain seq x y z
N GLN A 1 -24.55 8.37 -16.23
CA GLN A 1 -24.88 7.64 -14.98
C GLN A 1 -23.92 6.46 -14.85
N VAL A 2 -23.44 6.12 -13.66
CA VAL A 2 -22.54 4.97 -13.43
C VAL A 2 -23.37 3.68 -13.35
N PHE A 3 -22.93 2.59 -14.01
CA PHE A 3 -23.74 1.39 -14.26
C PHE A 3 -23.85 0.43 -13.06
N LEU A 4 -22.76 0.18 -12.31
CA LEU A 4 -22.71 -0.85 -11.25
C LEU A 4 -22.14 -0.32 -9.90
N PRO A 5 -22.75 0.72 -9.31
CA PRO A 5 -22.21 1.37 -8.11
C PRO A 5 -22.16 0.48 -6.86
N ASN A 6 -22.94 -0.60 -6.82
CA ASN A 6 -23.01 -1.53 -5.68
C ASN A 6 -22.40 -2.90 -5.97
N CYS A 7 -21.76 -3.07 -7.13
CA CYS A 7 -21.17 -4.35 -7.54
C CYS A 7 -19.68 -4.22 -7.89
N VAL A 8 -19.24 -3.05 -8.33
CA VAL A 8 -17.84 -2.78 -8.65
C VAL A 8 -17.30 -1.77 -7.65
N PHE A 9 -16.32 -2.20 -6.87
CA PHE A 9 -15.64 -1.40 -5.87
C PHE A 9 -14.19 -1.19 -6.31
N LEU A 10 -13.73 0.05 -6.27
CA LEU A 10 -12.37 0.41 -6.63
C LEU A 10 -11.64 0.86 -5.37
N LEU A 11 -10.52 0.23 -5.06
CA LEU A 11 -9.60 0.71 -4.04
C LEU A 11 -8.52 1.56 -4.68
N ARG A 12 -7.92 2.43 -3.87
CA ARG A 12 -6.80 3.25 -4.27
C ARG A 12 -5.51 2.41 -4.26
N GLY A 13 -4.71 2.51 -5.32
CA GLY A 13 -3.33 2.07 -5.35
C GLY A 13 -2.35 3.24 -5.20
N ASN A 14 -1.06 2.93 -5.11
CA ASN A 14 -0.02 3.95 -5.00
C ASN A 14 0.14 4.79 -6.29
N HIS A 15 -0.22 4.22 -7.44
CA HIS A 15 -0.16 4.90 -8.73
C HIS A 15 -1.31 5.90 -8.96
N GLU A 16 -2.41 5.82 -8.20
CA GLU A 16 -3.48 6.82 -8.14
C GLU A 16 -3.04 8.04 -7.29
N SER A 17 -1.90 8.61 -7.65
CA SER A 17 -1.27 9.79 -7.04
C SER A 17 -0.73 10.71 -8.13
N LYS A 18 -0.57 12.00 -7.84
CA LYS A 18 -0.08 12.96 -8.84
C LYS A 18 1.36 12.67 -9.22
N TYR A 19 2.19 12.31 -8.23
CA TYR A 19 3.58 11.97 -8.47
C TYR A 19 3.70 10.79 -9.45
N CYS A 20 3.06 9.66 -9.15
CA CYS A 20 3.17 8.48 -10.01
C CYS A 20 2.58 8.71 -11.40
N THR A 21 1.42 9.35 -11.52
CA THR A 21 0.83 9.58 -12.84
C THR A 21 1.64 10.52 -13.72
N SER A 22 2.36 11.47 -13.12
CA SER A 22 3.26 12.39 -13.84
C SER A 22 4.54 11.69 -14.30
N VAL A 23 5.13 10.85 -13.44
CA VAL A 23 6.40 10.15 -13.72
C VAL A 23 6.22 8.96 -14.67
N TYR A 24 5.14 8.18 -14.51
CA TYR A 24 4.95 6.91 -15.22
C TYR A 24 4.01 6.99 -16.43
N GLY A 25 3.73 8.20 -16.92
CA GLY A 25 3.16 8.42 -18.25
C GLY A 25 1.64 8.58 -18.36
N PHE A 26 0.86 8.33 -17.29
CA PHE A 26 -0.59 8.49 -17.33
C PHE A 26 -1.01 9.95 -17.62
N GLU A 27 -0.32 10.94 -17.04
CA GLU A 27 -0.57 12.35 -17.34
C GLU A 27 -0.41 12.62 -18.84
N GLN A 28 0.72 12.19 -19.41
CA GLN A 28 1.02 12.36 -20.83
C GLN A 28 -0.01 11.64 -21.72
N GLU A 29 -0.42 10.43 -21.35
CA GLU A 29 -1.46 9.67 -22.04
C GLU A 29 -2.78 10.46 -22.09
N VAL A 30 -3.20 11.02 -20.96
CA VAL A 30 -4.43 11.84 -20.89
C VAL A 30 -4.29 13.08 -21.77
N MET A 31 -3.14 13.76 -21.76
CA MET A 31 -2.90 14.92 -22.62
C MET A 31 -3.01 14.57 -24.11
N VAL A 32 -2.42 13.44 -24.53
CA VAL A 32 -2.46 12.99 -25.92
C VAL A 32 -3.86 12.57 -26.34
N LYS A 33 -4.55 11.75 -25.54
CA LYS A 33 -5.86 11.18 -25.90
C LYS A 33 -6.98 12.23 -25.88
N TYR A 34 -6.96 13.15 -24.92
CA TYR A 34 -8.02 14.16 -24.74
C TYR A 34 -7.67 15.53 -25.33
N LYS A 35 -6.48 15.68 -25.94
CA LYS A 35 -6.05 16.86 -26.70
C LYS A 35 -6.26 18.16 -25.91
N GLY A 36 -6.96 19.15 -26.47
CA GLY A 36 -7.21 20.44 -25.82
C GLY A 36 -7.96 20.38 -24.48
N GLN A 37 -8.56 19.24 -24.14
CA GLN A 37 -9.24 19.03 -22.85
C GLN A 37 -8.38 18.24 -21.84
N GLY A 38 -7.20 17.77 -22.23
CA GLY A 38 -6.34 16.88 -21.43
C GLY A 38 -6.10 17.39 -20.01
N THR A 39 -5.75 18.67 -19.86
CA THR A 39 -5.53 19.29 -18.55
C THR A 39 -6.78 19.26 -17.65
N GLN A 40 -7.97 19.48 -18.21
CA GLN A 40 -9.21 19.46 -17.44
C GLN A 40 -9.59 18.02 -17.06
N VAL A 41 -9.42 17.07 -17.99
CA VAL A 41 -9.69 15.65 -17.76
C VAL A 41 -8.75 15.07 -16.73
N TYR A 42 -7.45 15.34 -16.82
CA TYR A 42 -6.45 14.88 -15.86
C TYR A 42 -6.75 15.41 -14.45
N ARG A 43 -7.09 16.69 -14.31
CA ARG A 43 -7.52 17.25 -13.02
C ARG A 43 -8.76 16.55 -12.44
N LYS A 44 -9.68 16.07 -13.29
CA LYS A 44 -10.83 15.29 -12.83
C LYS A 44 -10.41 13.90 -12.36
N PHE A 45 -9.49 13.22 -13.06
CA PHE A 45 -8.91 11.96 -12.58
C PHE A 45 -8.26 12.11 -11.21
N LEU A 46 -7.42 13.14 -11.02
CA LEU A 46 -6.76 13.39 -9.73
C LEU A 46 -7.78 13.57 -8.59
N ARG A 47 -8.88 14.29 -8.83
CA ARG A 47 -9.97 14.41 -7.83
C ARG A 47 -10.64 13.07 -7.54
N CYS A 48 -10.90 12.25 -8.57
CA CYS A 48 -11.46 10.92 -8.36
C CYS A 48 -10.52 10.04 -7.52
N PHE A 49 -9.20 10.13 -7.72
CA PHE A 49 -8.21 9.35 -6.97
C PHE A 49 -8.18 9.70 -5.48
N GLU A 50 -8.36 10.97 -5.12
CA GLU A 50 -8.47 11.40 -3.71
C GLU A 50 -9.67 10.78 -2.99
N ASP A 51 -10.73 10.46 -3.74
CA ASP A 51 -11.98 9.90 -3.24
C ASP A 51 -12.00 8.37 -3.17
N LEU A 52 -10.99 7.67 -3.71
CA LEU A 52 -10.92 6.21 -3.62
C LEU A 52 -10.69 5.74 -2.16
N PRO A 53 -11.41 4.69 -1.69
CA PRO A 53 -11.12 4.04 -0.41
C PRO A 53 -9.73 3.39 -0.39
N LEU A 54 -9.11 3.32 0.80
CA LEU A 54 -7.78 2.73 0.97
C LEU A 54 -7.81 1.20 1.16
N ALA A 55 -8.88 0.69 1.74
CA ALA A 55 -9.02 -0.72 2.07
C ALA A 55 -10.51 -1.14 2.10
N SER A 56 -10.75 -2.44 2.13
CA SER A 56 -12.09 -3.01 2.36
C SER A 56 -12.03 -4.21 3.29
N ILE A 57 -13.19 -4.55 3.87
CA ILE A 57 -13.41 -5.82 4.58
C ILE A 57 -14.57 -6.54 3.88
N ILE A 58 -14.28 -7.69 3.29
CA ILE A 58 -15.25 -8.53 2.57
C ILE A 58 -15.72 -9.64 3.51
N ALA A 59 -17.05 -9.81 3.57
CA ALA A 59 -17.73 -10.83 4.40
C ALA A 59 -17.32 -10.83 5.89
N GLY A 60 -16.78 -9.73 6.40
CA GLY A 60 -16.31 -9.61 7.79
C GLY A 60 -15.01 -10.37 8.10
N CYS A 61 -14.39 -11.05 7.13
CA CYS A 61 -13.23 -11.93 7.40
C CYS A 61 -12.05 -11.75 6.44
N VAL A 62 -12.19 -11.01 5.34
CA VAL A 62 -11.12 -10.77 4.36
C VAL A 62 -10.80 -9.28 4.30
N TYR A 63 -9.59 -8.90 4.68
CA TYR A 63 -9.09 -7.53 4.52
C TYR A 63 -8.37 -7.39 3.18
N THR A 64 -8.70 -6.33 2.44
CA THR A 64 -8.06 -6.02 1.16
C THR A 64 -7.46 -4.62 1.17
N ALA A 65 -6.24 -4.48 0.72
CA ALA A 65 -5.57 -3.19 0.52
C ALA A 65 -4.57 -3.29 -0.62
N HIS A 66 -4.11 -2.18 -1.17
CA HIS A 66 -3.13 -2.23 -2.27
C HIS A 66 -1.74 -2.70 -1.80
N GLY A 67 -1.16 -1.99 -0.82
CA GLY A 67 0.10 -2.36 -0.18
C GLY A 67 -0.13 -3.32 0.98
N GLY A 68 -0.87 -2.90 2.02
CA GLY A 68 -1.23 -3.80 3.12
C GLY A 68 -1.30 -3.12 4.47
N ILE A 69 -0.48 -3.61 5.40
CA ILE A 69 -0.49 -3.22 6.81
C ILE A 69 0.04 -1.79 7.02
N PHE A 70 -0.33 -1.16 8.13
CA PHE A 70 -0.03 0.22 8.46
C PHE A 70 0.38 0.40 9.93
N ARG A 71 1.13 1.47 10.22
CA ARG A 71 1.54 1.80 11.59
C ARG A 71 0.42 2.51 12.35
N GLY A 72 0.40 2.33 13.66
CA GLY A 72 -0.42 3.14 14.57
C GLY A 72 0.05 4.59 14.60
N ALA A 73 -0.84 5.51 14.99
CA ALA A 73 -0.50 6.93 15.03
C ALA A 73 0.71 7.19 15.95
N VAL A 74 1.72 7.89 15.43
CA VAL A 74 2.87 8.29 16.23
C VAL A 74 2.42 9.36 17.21
N VAL A 75 2.28 9.01 18.49
CA VAL A 75 2.06 9.98 19.56
C VAL A 75 3.38 10.73 19.79
N LEU A 76 3.58 11.82 19.05
CA LEU A 76 4.66 12.76 19.37
C LEU A 76 4.36 13.38 20.75
N PRO A 77 5.29 13.33 21.71
CA PRO A 77 5.12 14.04 22.97
C PRO A 77 4.89 15.52 22.66
N SER A 78 3.80 16.10 23.17
CA SER A 78 3.51 17.52 22.96
C SER A 78 4.68 18.35 23.48
N LYS A 79 5.50 18.91 22.59
CA LYS A 79 6.49 19.92 23.00
C LYS A 79 5.71 21.18 23.37
N ARG A 80 5.32 21.30 24.64
CA ARG A 80 4.94 22.58 25.24
C ARG A 80 6.11 23.53 25.01
N SER A 81 5.91 24.53 24.17
CA SER A 81 6.90 25.54 23.86
C SER A 81 7.25 26.35 25.10
N LYS A 82 8.29 25.95 25.84
CA LYS A 82 8.97 26.85 26.78
C LYS A 82 10.10 27.54 26.03
N ARG A 83 9.90 28.82 25.74
CA ARG A 83 10.95 29.78 25.35
C ARG A 83 12.13 29.70 26.33
N ALA A 84 13.33 29.33 25.87
CA ALA A 84 14.58 29.74 26.50
C ALA A 84 15.82 29.54 25.59
N LYS A 85 16.40 30.68 25.20
CA LYS A 85 17.82 31.08 25.04
C LYS A 85 18.84 30.22 24.28
N LYS A 86 19.57 30.95 23.42
CA LYS A 86 20.74 30.59 22.59
C LYS A 86 21.83 29.78 23.33
N GLY A 87 22.38 28.81 22.60
CA GLY A 87 23.80 28.46 22.64
C GLY A 87 24.09 27.00 22.98
N HIS A 88 24.33 26.17 21.96
CA HIS A 88 25.48 25.25 21.82
C HIS A 88 25.27 24.37 20.58
N LYS A 89 26.29 24.33 19.69
CA LYS A 89 26.35 23.40 18.56
C LYS A 89 26.61 21.99 19.09
N TYR A 90 25.58 21.15 19.13
CA TYR A 90 25.74 19.71 19.24
C TYR A 90 25.67 19.10 17.83
N LYS A 91 26.75 18.42 17.43
CA LYS A 91 26.71 17.48 16.31
C LYS A 91 25.74 16.36 16.69
N ALA A 92 24.61 16.25 15.99
CA ALA A 92 23.75 15.09 16.11
C ALA A 92 24.49 13.88 15.54
N GLY A 93 24.88 12.94 16.40
CA GLY A 93 25.13 11.57 15.97
C GLY A 93 23.83 10.95 15.46
N PRO A 94 23.87 9.81 14.76
CA PRO A 94 22.67 9.08 14.38
C PRO A 94 22.02 8.60 15.68
N THR A 95 21.03 9.33 16.15
CA THR A 95 20.19 8.85 17.24
C THR A 95 19.37 7.70 16.68
N ASP A 96 19.64 6.52 17.20
CA ASP A 96 18.79 5.34 17.17
C ASP A 96 17.39 5.73 17.69
N ASP A 97 16.57 6.28 16.80
CA ASP A 97 15.23 6.78 17.07
C ASP A 97 14.26 5.60 16.93
N SER A 98 14.50 4.56 17.74
CA SER A 98 13.58 3.44 17.92
C SER A 98 12.35 3.92 18.70
N THR A 99 11.58 4.80 18.06
CA THR A 99 10.14 4.85 18.27
C THR A 99 9.63 3.49 17.82
N THR A 100 9.40 2.59 18.78
CA THR A 100 8.99 1.21 18.48
C THR A 100 7.77 1.26 17.56
N LEU A 101 7.97 0.91 16.29
CA LEU A 101 6.89 0.86 15.31
C LEU A 101 5.82 -0.10 15.84
N LYS A 102 4.57 0.33 15.84
CA LYS A 102 3.44 -0.47 16.29
C LYS A 102 2.45 -0.64 15.16
N LEU A 103 1.85 -1.82 15.11
CA LEU A 103 0.74 -2.12 14.22
C LEU A 103 -0.46 -1.20 14.54
N GLY A 104 -1.05 -0.60 13.51
CA GLY A 104 -2.24 0.23 13.65
C GLY A 104 -3.53 -0.56 13.80
N SER A 105 -4.54 0.08 14.38
CA SER A 105 -5.90 -0.48 14.53
C SER A 105 -6.82 -0.07 13.38
N LEU A 106 -7.86 -0.86 13.11
CA LEU A 106 -8.89 -0.51 12.11
C LEU A 106 -9.60 0.82 12.45
N ASP A 107 -9.76 1.14 13.72
CA ASP A 107 -10.31 2.43 14.16
C ASP A 107 -9.44 3.62 13.77
N GLU A 108 -8.12 3.46 13.83
CA GLU A 108 -7.18 4.49 13.35
C GLU A 108 -7.23 4.61 11.83
N LEU A 109 -7.36 3.50 11.10
CA LEU A 109 -7.53 3.51 9.65
C LEU A 109 -8.81 4.25 9.23
N LEU A 110 -9.93 4.02 9.92
CA LEU A 110 -11.20 4.71 9.68
C LEU A 110 -11.10 6.22 9.90
N LYS A 111 -10.23 6.66 10.83
CA LYS A 111 -10.00 8.08 11.15
C LYS A 111 -8.90 8.72 10.30
N ALA A 112 -8.15 7.94 9.53
CA ALA A 112 -7.06 8.44 8.71
C ALA A 112 -7.56 9.40 7.63
N ARG A 113 -6.82 10.50 7.40
CA ARG A 113 -7.15 11.46 6.35
C ARG A 113 -6.71 10.91 5.00
N ARG A 114 -7.61 10.18 4.34
CA ARG A 114 -7.36 9.55 3.02
C ARG A 114 -7.35 10.52 1.83
N THR A 115 -8.04 11.66 1.93
CA THR A 115 -8.18 12.66 0.84
C THR A 115 -6.90 13.52 0.74
N VAL A 116 -5.81 12.86 0.36
CA VAL A 116 -4.50 13.44 0.09
C VAL A 116 -3.99 12.87 -1.23
N LEU A 117 -3.71 13.73 -2.22
CA LEU A 117 -3.35 13.25 -3.55
C LEU A 117 -2.00 12.53 -3.58
N ASP A 118 -1.00 13.10 -2.92
CA ASP A 118 0.29 12.45 -2.70
C ASP A 118 0.40 12.14 -1.20
N THR A 119 0.62 10.87 -0.86
CA THR A 119 0.70 10.44 0.54
C THR A 119 1.99 10.94 1.17
N PRO A 120 1.95 11.53 2.38
CA PRO A 120 3.15 12.03 3.04
C PRO A 120 3.99 10.86 3.56
N TYR A 121 5.32 11.01 3.50
CA TYR A 121 6.29 10.09 4.10
C TYR A 121 6.73 10.53 5.51
N GLU A 122 6.35 11.74 5.93
CA GLU A 122 6.67 12.32 7.24
C GLU A 122 5.45 13.00 7.88
N GLY A 123 5.53 13.26 9.18
CA GLY A 123 4.46 13.90 9.95
C GLY A 123 3.44 12.92 10.53
N SER A 124 2.19 13.37 10.69
CA SER A 124 1.17 12.64 11.47
C SER A 124 0.19 11.82 10.62
N ASN A 125 0.12 12.02 9.30
CA ASN A 125 -0.83 11.34 8.42
C ASN A 125 -0.17 10.23 7.60
N LEU A 126 0.54 9.32 8.26
CA LEU A 126 1.35 8.28 7.61
C LEU A 126 0.54 7.06 7.16
N ILE A 127 -0.62 6.80 7.78
CA ILE A 127 -1.45 5.60 7.51
C ILE A 127 -1.78 5.42 6.03
N PRO A 128 -2.24 6.45 5.27
CA PRO A 128 -2.49 6.29 3.84
C PRO A 128 -1.25 5.87 3.05
N GLY A 129 -0.07 6.39 3.41
CA GLY A 129 1.19 5.99 2.79
C GLY A 129 1.50 4.52 3.06
N ASP A 130 1.37 4.08 4.32
CA ASP A 130 1.64 2.68 4.68
C ASP A 130 0.67 1.71 3.99
N VAL A 131 -0.64 2.01 3.95
CA VAL A 131 -1.62 1.13 3.30
C VAL A 131 -1.35 0.95 1.80
N LEU A 132 -0.78 1.98 1.15
CA LEU A 132 -0.50 1.97 -0.29
C LEU A 132 0.90 1.45 -0.66
N TRP A 133 1.88 1.53 0.24
CA TRP A 133 3.30 1.30 -0.09
C TRP A 133 4.03 0.27 0.77
N SER A 134 3.41 -0.26 1.82
CA SER A 134 4.08 -1.28 2.64
C SER A 134 4.19 -2.59 1.88
N ASP A 135 5.24 -3.38 2.18
CA ASP A 135 5.49 -4.72 1.62
C ASP A 135 5.68 -5.79 2.70
N PRO A 136 5.26 -7.05 2.45
CA PRO A 136 5.57 -8.14 3.38
C PRO A 136 7.05 -8.48 3.38
N SER A 137 7.52 -9.15 4.42
CA SER A 137 8.85 -9.73 4.54
C SER A 137 8.79 -11.02 5.35
N LEU A 138 9.72 -11.95 5.14
CA LEU A 138 9.85 -13.12 6.02
C LEU A 138 10.45 -12.80 7.40
N ASP A 139 11.11 -11.65 7.54
CA ASP A 139 11.67 -11.21 8.81
C ASP A 139 10.57 -10.75 9.77
N LYS A 140 10.68 -11.16 11.04
CA LYS A 140 9.69 -10.81 12.06
C LYS A 140 9.70 -9.33 12.41
N GLY A 141 8.53 -8.82 12.79
CA GLY A 141 8.33 -7.47 13.30
C GLY A 141 7.93 -6.46 12.24
N LEU A 142 8.03 -5.17 12.60
CA LEU A 142 7.78 -4.02 11.74
C LEU A 142 9.07 -3.21 11.57
N SER A 143 9.39 -2.85 10.33
CA SER A 143 10.49 -1.96 10.01
C SER A 143 10.09 -0.97 8.92
N LEU A 144 10.90 0.06 8.69
CA LEU A 144 10.67 1.03 7.62
C LEU A 144 11.03 0.42 6.27
N ASN A 145 10.22 0.68 5.24
CA ASN A 145 10.52 0.26 3.89
C ASN A 145 11.47 1.25 3.21
N ASN A 146 12.78 1.06 3.43
CA ASN A 146 13.81 1.92 2.85
C ASN A 146 13.92 1.78 1.33
N GLU A 147 13.57 0.61 0.77
CA GLU A 147 13.60 0.39 -0.69
C GLU A 147 12.57 1.24 -1.42
N ARG A 148 11.37 1.40 -0.84
CA ARG A 148 10.33 2.29 -1.36
C ARG A 148 10.52 3.74 -0.95
N GLY A 149 11.23 4.00 0.15
CA GLY A 149 11.37 5.32 0.77
C GLY A 149 10.11 5.80 1.51
N ILE A 150 9.07 4.96 1.60
CA ILE A 150 7.80 5.18 2.28
C ILE A 150 7.16 3.82 2.60
N GLY A 151 6.31 3.76 3.62
CA GLY A 151 5.66 2.53 4.04
C GLY A 151 6.51 1.70 5.01
N LEU A 152 6.11 0.44 5.16
CA LEU A 152 6.67 -0.50 6.12
C LEU A 152 7.07 -1.82 5.45
N LEU A 153 8.00 -2.53 6.08
CA LEU A 153 8.13 -3.97 5.92
C LEU A 153 7.49 -4.66 7.14
N TRP A 154 6.75 -5.74 6.92
CA TRP A 154 6.12 -6.49 8.02
C TRP A 154 6.26 -8.01 7.90
N GLY A 155 6.50 -8.63 9.05
CA GLY A 155 6.69 -10.07 9.17
C GLY A 155 5.41 -10.92 9.29
N PRO A 156 5.57 -12.26 9.30
CA PRO A 156 4.46 -13.18 9.54
C PRO A 156 3.82 -12.99 10.93
N ASP A 157 4.60 -12.61 11.95
CA ASP A 157 4.10 -12.34 13.31
C ASP A 157 3.14 -11.13 13.34
N ILE A 158 3.42 -10.10 12.55
CA ILE A 158 2.53 -8.94 12.40
C ILE A 158 1.26 -9.32 11.64
N THR A 159 1.38 -10.17 10.62
CA THR A 159 0.20 -10.70 9.91
C THR A 159 -0.68 -11.52 10.86
N GLN A 160 -0.08 -12.39 11.66
CA GLN A 160 -0.75 -13.17 12.69
C GLN A 160 -1.46 -12.26 13.70
N GLN A 161 -0.77 -11.23 14.20
CA GLN A 161 -1.34 -10.27 15.16
C GLN A 161 -2.53 -9.51 14.56
N PHE A 162 -2.40 -9.02 13.32
CA PHE A 162 -3.45 -8.25 12.64
C PHE A 162 -4.70 -9.09 12.39
N LEU A 163 -4.53 -10.31 11.87
CA LEU A 163 -5.64 -11.22 11.61
C LEU A 163 -6.36 -11.61 12.91
N TYR A 164 -5.61 -11.97 13.95
CA TYR A 164 -6.17 -12.35 15.25
C TYR A 164 -6.96 -11.20 15.90
N THR A 165 -6.35 -10.02 15.99
CA THR A 165 -6.94 -8.86 16.69
C THR A 165 -8.26 -8.41 16.06
N ASN A 166 -8.37 -8.53 14.73
CA ASN A 166 -9.53 -8.05 13.98
C ASN A 166 -10.51 -9.17 13.61
N ASN A 167 -10.33 -10.39 14.13
CA ASN A 167 -11.12 -11.58 13.78
C ASN A 167 -11.20 -11.83 12.25
N LEU A 168 -10.09 -11.60 11.56
CA LEU A 168 -9.94 -11.83 10.13
C LEU A 168 -9.22 -13.15 9.85
N LYS A 169 -9.35 -13.64 8.63
CA LYS A 169 -8.75 -14.90 8.15
C LYS A 169 -7.85 -14.73 6.93
N LEU A 170 -7.99 -13.63 6.21
CA LEU A 170 -7.24 -13.41 4.98
C LEU A 170 -6.88 -11.95 4.81
N ILE A 171 -5.63 -11.68 4.43
CA ILE A 171 -5.20 -10.43 3.83
C ILE A 171 -4.98 -10.70 2.35
N ILE A 172 -5.63 -9.92 1.48
CA ILE A 172 -5.34 -9.88 0.05
C ILE A 172 -4.74 -8.52 -0.27
N ARG A 173 -3.56 -8.53 -0.85
CA ARG A 173 -2.89 -7.31 -1.35
C ARG A 173 -2.46 -7.43 -2.79
N SER A 174 -1.94 -6.36 -3.35
CA SER A 174 -1.37 -6.32 -4.70
C SER A 174 0.03 -5.72 -4.70
N HIS A 175 0.24 -4.54 -5.29
CA HIS A 175 1.44 -3.70 -5.26
C HIS A 175 2.80 -4.28 -5.75
N GLU A 176 3.12 -5.56 -5.58
CA GLU A 176 4.38 -6.17 -6.02
C GLU A 176 4.16 -7.05 -7.25
N GLY A 177 4.68 -6.60 -8.40
CA GLY A 177 4.76 -7.38 -9.63
C GLY A 177 6.09 -8.13 -9.78
N PRO A 178 6.33 -8.78 -10.93
CA PRO A 178 7.59 -9.49 -11.20
C PRO A 178 8.84 -8.59 -11.07
N ASP A 179 8.76 -7.33 -11.50
CA ASP A 179 9.85 -6.35 -11.42
C ASP A 179 10.28 -5.99 -9.98
N ALA A 180 9.32 -6.03 -9.06
CA ALA A 180 9.59 -5.88 -7.64
C ALA A 180 10.11 -7.19 -7.05
N ARG A 181 9.46 -8.33 -7.38
CA ARG A 181 9.78 -9.64 -6.82
C ARG A 181 11.14 -10.20 -7.25
N ASP A 182 11.63 -9.85 -8.43
CA ASP A 182 12.99 -10.21 -8.89
C ASP A 182 14.11 -9.64 -8.02
N LYS A 183 13.83 -8.54 -7.29
CA LYS A 183 14.78 -7.90 -6.37
C LYS A 183 14.69 -8.50 -4.96
N ARG A 184 13.68 -9.34 -4.71
CA ARG A 184 13.42 -9.96 -3.41
C ARG A 184 14.09 -11.33 -3.37
N HIS A 185 14.84 -11.59 -2.31
CA HIS A 185 15.45 -12.90 -2.06
C HIS A 185 14.66 -13.72 -1.03
N ASP A 186 13.77 -13.06 -0.29
CA ASP A 186 12.99 -13.65 0.80
C ASP A 186 11.60 -14.15 0.34
N LEU A 187 11.04 -13.61 -0.74
CA LEU A 187 9.71 -13.98 -1.21
C LEU A 187 9.73 -14.66 -2.58
N LEU A 188 8.68 -15.43 -2.86
CA LEU A 188 8.52 -16.12 -4.14
C LEU A 188 8.32 -15.15 -5.30
N ALA A 189 8.76 -15.57 -6.49
CA ALA A 189 8.56 -14.88 -7.76
C ALA A 189 7.06 -14.80 -8.12
N MET A 190 6.70 -13.79 -8.93
CA MET A 190 5.32 -13.50 -9.32
C MET A 190 4.90 -14.20 -10.63
N ASP A 191 5.47 -15.36 -10.94
CA ASP A 191 5.29 -16.03 -12.25
C ASP A 191 3.83 -16.41 -12.54
N SER A 192 3.10 -16.83 -11.51
CA SER A 192 1.68 -17.23 -11.63
C SER A 192 0.70 -16.09 -11.38
N GLY A 193 1.19 -14.86 -11.18
CA GLY A 193 0.36 -13.70 -10.86
C GLY A 193 -0.17 -13.69 -9.42
N TYR A 194 0.23 -14.64 -8.57
CA TYR A 194 -0.05 -14.57 -7.14
C TYR A 194 0.96 -15.36 -6.31
N THR A 195 1.08 -15.02 -5.03
CA THR A 195 1.88 -15.75 -4.04
C THR A 195 1.14 -15.78 -2.70
N ILE A 196 1.36 -16.85 -1.91
CA ILE A 196 0.98 -16.88 -0.49
C ILE A 196 2.23 -16.50 0.29
N ASP A 197 2.34 -15.24 0.71
CA ASP A 197 3.57 -14.73 1.31
C ASP A 197 3.68 -15.13 2.78
N HIS A 198 2.57 -15.10 3.53
CA HIS A 198 2.54 -15.59 4.91
C HIS A 198 1.45 -16.63 5.10
N HIS A 199 1.82 -17.74 5.72
CA HIS A 199 0.89 -18.73 6.25
C HIS A 199 1.02 -18.75 7.77
N VAL A 200 -0.04 -18.33 8.47
CA VAL A 200 -0.03 -18.17 9.93
C VAL A 200 -1.21 -18.92 10.57
N ALA A 201 -1.21 -19.08 11.88
CA ALA A 201 -2.24 -19.86 12.58
C ALA A 201 -3.66 -19.30 12.37
N CYS A 202 -3.80 -17.96 12.29
CA CYS A 202 -5.10 -17.34 12.08
C CYS A 202 -5.53 -17.22 10.61
N GLY A 203 -4.65 -17.52 9.64
CA GLY A 203 -4.98 -17.29 8.24
C GLY A 203 -3.78 -17.11 7.32
N LYS A 204 -3.99 -16.37 6.22
CA LYS A 204 -2.98 -16.19 5.18
C LYS A 204 -2.86 -14.74 4.74
N LEU A 205 -1.70 -14.40 4.18
CA LEU A 205 -1.46 -13.22 3.36
C LEU A 205 -1.24 -13.68 1.91
N ILE A 206 -2.03 -13.14 0.98
CA ILE A 206 -1.89 -13.39 -0.45
C ILE A 206 -1.53 -12.07 -1.14
N THR A 207 -0.50 -12.12 -1.97
CA THR A 207 -0.21 -11.07 -2.95
C THR A 207 -0.75 -11.50 -4.30
N LEU A 208 -1.54 -10.62 -4.92
CA LEU A 208 -2.22 -10.83 -6.19
C LEU A 208 -1.77 -9.78 -7.21
N PHE A 209 -1.42 -10.23 -8.40
CA PHE A 209 -0.99 -9.40 -9.52
C PHE A 209 -1.77 -9.78 -10.79
N SER A 210 -2.56 -8.83 -11.30
CA SER A 210 -3.51 -9.07 -12.40
C SER A 210 -3.03 -8.51 -13.75
N ALA A 211 -1.77 -8.11 -13.87
CA ALA A 211 -1.16 -7.68 -15.13
C ALA A 211 -0.27 -8.81 -15.68
N PRO A 212 -0.77 -9.63 -16.63
CA PRO A 212 0.07 -10.64 -17.28
C PRO A 212 1.13 -9.98 -18.14
N ASP A 213 2.23 -10.70 -18.34
CA ASP A 213 3.28 -10.37 -19.29
C ASP A 213 3.81 -8.94 -19.08
N TYR A 214 4.03 -8.62 -17.81
CA TYR A 214 4.48 -7.32 -17.35
C TYR A 214 5.95 -7.10 -17.72
N PRO A 215 6.38 -5.84 -17.91
CA PRO A 215 5.52 -4.74 -18.32
C PRO A 215 5.00 -5.00 -19.74
N GLN A 216 3.70 -4.74 -19.95
CA GLN A 216 3.03 -5.02 -21.23
C GLN A 216 3.57 -4.15 -22.38
N PHE A 217 4.21 -3.02 -22.06
CA PHE A 217 4.70 -2.04 -23.02
C PHE A 217 6.14 -1.63 -22.68
N GLN A 218 7.10 -2.52 -22.94
CA GLN A 218 8.52 -2.13 -23.04
C GLN A 218 9.09 -2.54 -24.40
N ALA A 219 10.07 -1.76 -24.86
CA ALA A 219 10.80 -2.00 -26.11
C ALA A 219 11.95 -3.00 -25.94
N SER A 220 12.22 -3.49 -24.73
CA SER A 220 13.20 -4.53 -24.48
C SER A 220 12.70 -5.89 -24.98
N VAL A 221 13.63 -6.73 -25.43
CA VAL A 221 13.34 -8.11 -25.86
C VAL A 221 12.98 -8.98 -24.65
N ASP A 222 13.51 -8.65 -23.47
CA ASP A 222 13.28 -9.38 -22.24
C ASP A 222 11.93 -9.00 -21.63
N ARG A 223 11.11 -10.02 -21.38
CA ARG A 223 9.75 -9.92 -20.80
C ARG A 223 9.64 -10.89 -19.65
N TYR A 224 8.88 -10.53 -18.61
CA TYR A 224 8.68 -11.43 -17.47
C TYR A 224 7.83 -12.66 -17.83
N ASN A 225 6.97 -12.57 -18.84
CA ASN A 225 6.05 -13.64 -19.24
C ASN A 225 5.21 -14.20 -18.06
N ASN A 226 5.00 -13.40 -17.01
CA ASN A 226 4.20 -13.81 -15.87
C ASN A 226 2.72 -13.95 -16.28
N SER A 227 2.01 -14.84 -15.60
CA SER A 227 0.55 -14.86 -15.65
C SER A 227 -0.03 -13.69 -14.85
N GLY A 228 -1.23 -13.25 -15.23
CA GLY A 228 -2.09 -12.44 -14.37
C GLY A 228 -3.06 -13.37 -13.65
N ALA A 229 -3.40 -13.07 -12.41
CA ALA A 229 -4.36 -13.84 -11.64
C ALA A 229 -5.50 -12.98 -11.09
N TYR A 230 -6.57 -13.64 -10.67
CA TYR A 230 -7.67 -13.06 -9.89
C TYR A 230 -8.09 -14.07 -8.81
N ILE A 231 -8.77 -13.59 -7.77
CA ILE A 231 -9.25 -14.44 -6.67
C ILE A 231 -10.77 -14.46 -6.69
N VAL A 232 -11.35 -15.65 -6.57
CA VAL A 232 -12.79 -15.85 -6.40
C VAL A 232 -13.05 -16.28 -4.96
N LEU A 233 -13.68 -15.41 -4.18
CA LEU A 233 -14.11 -15.73 -2.82
C LEU A 233 -15.54 -16.29 -2.88
N SER A 234 -15.75 -17.49 -2.34
CA SER A 234 -17.04 -18.18 -2.40
C SER A 234 -17.57 -18.52 -1.01
N PRO A 235 -18.89 -18.44 -0.77
CA PRO A 235 -19.48 -18.92 0.47
C PRO A 235 -19.39 -20.46 0.58
N PRO A 236 -19.47 -21.04 1.80
CA PRO A 236 -19.65 -20.35 3.09
C PRO A 236 -18.34 -19.80 3.68
N ASP A 237 -17.18 -20.30 3.21
CA ASP A 237 -15.87 -19.94 3.74
C ASP A 237 -15.09 -19.11 2.73
N PHE A 238 -15.17 -17.79 2.90
CA PHE A 238 -14.51 -16.81 2.04
C PHE A 238 -12.98 -16.75 2.23
N ALA A 239 -12.39 -17.61 3.07
CA ALA A 239 -10.97 -17.54 3.42
C ALA A 239 -10.19 -18.87 3.29
N THR A 240 -10.82 -19.93 2.78
CA THR A 240 -10.18 -21.23 2.51
C THR A 240 -9.91 -21.47 1.04
#